data_AF-A0A6A4L4G9-F1
#
_entry.id   AF-A0A6A4L4G9-F1
#
_cell.length_a   1.000
_cell.length_b   1.000
_cell.length_c   1.000
_cell.angle_alpha   90.00
_cell.angle_beta   90.00
_cell.angle_gamma   90.00
#
_symmetry.space_group_name_H-M   'P 1'
#
loop_
_entity.id
_entity.type
_entity.pdbx_description
1 polymer ?
#
loop_
_entity_poly.entity_id
_entity_poly.type
_entity_poly.pdbx_seq_one_letter_code
_entity_poly.pdbx_strand_id
1 'polypeptide(L)'
;MHPKEKRRTPAWCDRVLWHGGGLRQLSYVRGESRFSDHRPVYSMFWAEVESYQGRLRKSMSYSSSRIQVEELLPYSQGYTELCFF
;
A
#
# COMPACT_ATOMS: atom_id res chain seq x y z
N MET A 1 -41.26 0.55 -1.78
CA MET A 1 -40.79 -0.85 -1.68
C MET A 1 -39.28 -0.83 -1.54
N HIS A 2 -38.75 -1.21 -0.37
CA HIS A 2 -37.30 -1.35 -0.20
C HIS A 2 -36.80 -2.52 -1.06
N PRO A 3 -35.78 -2.33 -1.92
CA PRO A 3 -35.19 -3.44 -2.65
C PRO A 3 -34.67 -4.46 -1.63
N LYS A 4 -35.02 -5.74 -1.80
CA LYS A 4 -34.42 -6.83 -1.01
C LYS A 4 -32.90 -6.72 -1.14
N GLU A 5 -32.20 -6.46 -0.04
CA GLU A 5 -30.73 -6.53 0.00
C GLU A 5 -30.29 -7.91 -0.52
N LYS A 6 -29.49 -7.91 -1.59
CA LYS A 6 -28.90 -9.14 -2.11
C LYS A 6 -27.93 -9.67 -1.06
N ARG A 7 -28.23 -10.84 -0.49
CA ARG A 7 -27.31 -11.57 0.40
C ARG A 7 -26.13 -12.08 -0.41
N ARG A 8 -25.05 -11.30 -0.49
CA ARG A 8 -23.79 -11.70 -1.12
C ARG A 8 -23.04 -12.66 -0.19
N THR A 9 -22.50 -13.74 -0.75
CA THR A 9 -21.59 -14.64 -0.03
C THR A 9 -20.28 -13.90 0.26
N PRO A 10 -19.71 -14.00 1.47
CA PRO A 10 -18.40 -13.41 1.77
C PRO A 10 -17.33 -13.93 0.82
N ALA A 11 -16.43 -13.04 0.39
CA ALA A 11 -15.34 -13.38 -0.50
C ALA A 11 -14.13 -12.48 -0.22
N TRP A 12 -12.94 -12.96 -0.59
CA TRP A 12 -11.71 -12.16 -0.59
C TRP A 12 -11.49 -11.59 -1.99
N CYS A 13 -12.27 -10.55 -2.31
CA CYS A 13 -12.26 -9.92 -3.63
C CYS A 13 -10.99 -9.10 -3.88
N ASP A 14 -10.51 -8.40 -2.86
CA ASP A 14 -9.35 -7.51 -2.94
C ASP A 14 -8.08 -8.27 -2.56
N ARG A 15 -7.10 -8.31 -3.47
CA ARG A 15 -5.88 -9.11 -3.33
C ARG A 15 -4.66 -8.35 -3.82
N VAL A 16 -3.58 -8.41 -3.05
CA VAL A 16 -2.24 -7.96 -3.48
C VAL A 16 -1.40 -9.19 -3.83
N LEU A 17 -0.95 -9.27 -5.08
CA LEU A 17 -0.13 -10.38 -5.60
C LEU A 17 1.19 -9.80 -6.12
N TRP A 18 2.25 -10.61 -6.07
CA TRP A 18 3.56 -10.24 -6.60
C TRP A 18 4.29 -11.48 -7.11
N HIS A 19 5.22 -11.28 -8.04
CA HIS A 19 6.04 -12.33 -8.62
C HIS A 19 7.37 -11.73 -9.11
N GLY A 20 8.46 -12.46 -8.94
CA GLY A 20 9.82 -12.03 -9.33
C GLY A 20 10.79 -11.99 -8.14
N GLY A 21 12.07 -11.79 -8.44
CA GLY A 21 13.10 -11.56 -7.42
C GLY A 21 13.11 -10.12 -6.91
N GLY A 22 13.83 -9.86 -5.82
CA GLY A 22 14.02 -8.52 -5.27
C GLY A 22 12.84 -7.95 -4.49
N LEU A 23 11.71 -8.65 -4.39
CA LEU A 23 10.62 -8.32 -3.47
C LEU A 23 10.51 -9.38 -2.37
N ARG A 24 10.50 -8.93 -1.11
CA ARG A 24 10.21 -9.78 0.05
C ARG A 24 9.02 -9.21 0.78
N GLN A 25 7.93 -9.97 0.84
CA GLN A 25 6.74 -9.59 1.57
C GLN A 25 6.99 -9.60 3.08
N LEU A 26 6.72 -8.49 3.74
CA LEU A 26 6.87 -8.30 5.18
C LEU A 26 5.55 -8.49 5.93
N SER A 27 4.44 -8.06 5.34
CA SER A 27 3.11 -8.20 5.94
C SER A 27 2.03 -8.27 4.87
N TYR A 28 0.89 -8.85 5.22
CA TYR A 28 -0.36 -8.84 4.45
C TYR A 28 -1.51 -8.71 5.43
N VAL A 29 -2.24 -7.59 5.38
CA VAL A 29 -3.19 -7.24 6.45
C VAL A 29 -4.47 -6.67 5.86
N ARG A 30 -5.58 -6.99 6.52
CA ARG A 30 -6.88 -6.36 6.31
C ARG A 30 -7.04 -5.22 7.33
N GLY A 31 -7.32 -4.00 6.86
CA GLY A 31 -7.67 -2.89 7.73
C GLY A 31 -9.14 -2.94 8.18
N GLU A 32 -9.47 -2.16 9.21
CA GLU A 32 -10.81 -2.12 9.82
C GLU A 32 -11.69 -0.96 9.36
N SER A 33 -11.22 -0.13 8.41
CA SER A 33 -12.00 0.98 7.89
C SER A 33 -13.34 0.50 7.31
N ARG A 34 -14.40 1.28 7.59
CA ARG A 34 -15.79 0.99 7.18
C ARG A 34 -16.34 2.03 6.20
N PHE A 35 -15.47 2.75 5.49
CA PHE A 35 -15.87 3.78 4.54
C PHE A 35 -16.62 3.22 3.32
N SER A 36 -16.40 1.95 2.97
CA SER A 36 -17.13 1.22 1.93
C SER A 36 -17.66 -0.13 2.43
N ASP A 37 -18.37 -0.87 1.57
CA ASP A 37 -18.79 -2.25 1.82
C ASP A 37 -17.63 -3.26 1.79
N HIS A 38 -16.45 -2.83 1.33
CA HIS A 38 -15.21 -3.58 1.37
C HIS A 38 -14.35 -3.16 2.58
N ARG A 39 -13.40 -4.01 2.95
CA ARG A 39 -12.34 -3.68 3.93
C ARG A 39 -11.05 -3.46 3.17
N PRO A 40 -10.26 -2.42 3.47
CA PRO A 40 -9.00 -2.19 2.78
C PRO A 40 -8.03 -3.35 3.05
N VAL A 41 -7.24 -3.72 2.03
CA VAL A 41 -6.19 -4.73 2.13
C VAL A 41 -4.87 -4.09 1.72
N TYR A 42 -3.82 -4.33 2.51
CA TYR A 42 -2.49 -3.79 2.24
C TYR A 42 -1.41 -4.85 2.50
N SER A 43 -0.28 -4.69 1.83
CA SER A 43 0.88 -5.56 1.95
C SER A 43 2.15 -4.72 1.94
N MET A 44 3.05 -4.95 2.89
CA MET A 44 4.34 -4.25 2.95
C MET A 44 5.43 -5.13 2.34
N PHE A 45 6.36 -4.51 1.61
CA PHE A 45 7.44 -5.21 0.94
C PHE A 45 8.78 -4.55 1.24
N TRP A 46 9.80 -5.38 1.43
CA TRP A 46 11.18 -4.98 1.23
C TRP A 46 11.50 -5.13 -0.26
N ALA A 47 12.06 -4.08 -0.86
CA ALA A 47 12.40 -4.04 -2.28
C ALA A 47 13.90 -3.80 -2.46
N GLU A 48 14.56 -4.69 -3.18
CA GLU A 48 15.92 -4.51 -3.66
C GLU A 48 15.91 -3.57 -4.87
N VAL A 49 16.80 -2.57 -4.85
CA VAL A 49 16.91 -1.56 -5.91
C VAL A 49 18.38 -1.38 -6.25
N GLU A 50 18.72 -1.52 -7.53
CA GLU A 50 20.04 -1.17 -8.03
C GLU A 50 20.13 0.34 -8.27
N SER A 51 21.09 1.02 -7.64
CA SER A 51 21.38 2.44 -7.91
C SER A 51 22.69 2.59 -8.66
N TYR A 52 22.64 2.89 -9.97
CA TYR A 52 23.82 3.26 -10.74
C TYR A 52 24.18 4.73 -10.49
N GLN A 53 25.18 5.00 -9.64
CA GLN A 53 25.76 6.33 -9.51
C GLN A 53 26.79 6.61 -10.62
N GLY A 54 26.33 6.59 -11.87
CA GLY A 54 27.08 7.13 -13.00
C GLY A 54 26.91 8.65 -13.06
N ARG A 55 28.03 9.39 -13.02
CA ARG A 55 28.07 10.86 -13.08
C ARG A 55 27.01 11.43 -14.04
N LEU A 56 26.00 12.12 -13.49
CA LEU A 56 25.06 13.04 -14.15
C LEU A 56 24.54 12.62 -15.54
N ARG A 57 23.38 11.95 -15.59
CA ARG A 57 22.37 12.29 -16.60
C ARG A 57 21.05 12.60 -15.90
N LYS A 58 20.72 13.90 -15.94
CA LYS A 58 19.35 14.40 -15.76
C LYS A 58 18.42 13.65 -16.70
N SER A 59 17.69 12.68 -16.17
CA SER A 59 16.32 12.37 -16.55
C SER A 59 15.78 11.51 -15.43
N MET A 60 15.30 12.18 -14.39
CA MET A 60 14.40 11.57 -13.44
C MET A 60 13.08 11.36 -14.19
N SER A 61 13.06 10.36 -15.06
CA SER A 61 11.82 9.80 -15.60
C SER A 61 11.17 9.05 -14.45
N TYR A 62 10.62 9.83 -13.52
CA TYR A 62 9.59 9.37 -12.61
C TYR A 62 8.50 8.80 -13.52
N SER A 63 8.48 7.47 -13.68
CA SER A 63 7.33 6.78 -14.23
C SER A 63 6.21 7.06 -13.24
N SER A 64 5.49 8.15 -13.52
CA SER A 64 4.47 8.75 -12.69
C SER A 64 3.27 7.83 -12.64
N SER A 65 3.38 6.74 -11.90
CA SER A 65 2.26 6.22 -11.13
C SER A 65 2.20 7.07 -9.86
N ARG A 66 1.74 8.32 -10.00
CA ARG A 66 1.36 9.19 -8.87
C ARG A 66 0.21 8.50 -8.15
N ILE A 67 0.52 7.65 -7.20
CA ILE A 67 -0.40 7.32 -6.13
C ILE A 67 -0.13 8.38 -5.06
N GLN A 68 -0.96 9.44 -5.06
CA GLN A 68 -1.00 10.42 -3.99
C GLN A 68 -1.46 9.72 -2.70
N VAL A 69 -0.52 9.33 -1.85
CA VAL A 69 -0.81 8.94 -0.45
C VAL A 69 0.12 9.72 0.50
N GLU A 70 0.49 10.94 0.11
CA GLU A 70 1.46 11.77 0.84
C GLU A 70 0.81 13.01 1.52
N GLU A 71 -0.51 13.08 1.66
CA GLU A 71 -1.18 14.25 2.28
C GLU A 71 -1.66 14.02 3.74
N LEU A 72 -1.41 12.87 4.36
CA LEU A 72 -1.88 12.62 5.74
C LEU A 72 -0.81 12.11 6.72
N LEU A 73 0.45 12.03 6.33
CA LEU A 73 1.51 11.62 7.25
C LEU A 73 2.34 12.84 7.68
N PRO A 74 2.29 13.25 8.97
CA PRO A 74 3.18 14.26 9.47
C PRO A 74 4.62 13.73 9.39
N TYR A 75 5.40 14.41 8.56
CA TYR A 75 6.85 14.52 8.54
C TYR A 75 7.60 13.62 9.54
N SER A 76 8.39 12.68 9.00
CA SER A 76 9.29 11.84 9.79
C SER A 76 10.43 12.68 10.36
N GLN A 77 10.26 13.18 11.59
CA GLN A 77 11.38 13.55 12.44
C GLN A 77 11.25 12.79 13.75
N GLY A 78 12.16 11.83 13.96
CA GLY A 78 12.36 11.18 15.25
C GLY A 78 11.68 9.82 15.38
N TYR A 79 12.44 8.78 15.06
CA TYR A 79 12.25 7.47 15.68
C TYR A 79 12.37 7.65 17.20
N THR A 80 11.27 7.59 17.93
CA THR A 80 11.16 7.03 19.29
C THR A 80 9.70 7.10 19.71
N GLU A 81 9.19 5.96 20.19
CA GLU A 81 7.96 5.82 20.98
C GLU A 81 6.62 5.81 20.20
N LEU A 82 6.29 4.66 19.61
CA LEU A 82 4.89 4.33 19.30
C LEU A 82 4.29 3.56 20.49
N CYS A 83 3.76 4.29 21.47
CA CYS A 83 2.74 3.78 22.38
C CYS A 83 1.37 3.86 21.68
N PHE A 84 0.73 2.71 21.46
CA PHE A 84 -0.66 2.64 21.02
C PHE A 84 -1.57 2.66 22.27
N PHE A 85 -2.41 3.68 22.39
CA PHE A 85 -3.69 3.58 23.12
C PHE A 85 -4.79 3.18 22.13
#